data_AF-A0A395D609-F1
#
_entry.id   AF-A0A395D609-F1
#
_cell.length_a   1.000
_cell.length_b   1.000
_cell.length_c   1.000
_cell.angle_alpha   90.00
_cell.angle_beta   90.00
_cell.angle_gamma   90.00
#
_symmetry.space_group_name_H-M   'P 1'
#
loop_
_entity.id
_entity.type
_entity.pdbx_description
1 polymer ?
#
loop_
_entity_poly.entity_id
_entity_poly.type
_entity_poly.pdbx_seq_one_letter_code
_entity_poly.pdbx_strand_id
1 'polypeptide(L)'
;VNGYRLMQPASDMFLGWTKGTGGDGRHFFVRQLRDTKISILVESFGRAEMDLYASWCGKALALSHARSGSPAILAGYMGKSDVFDDALASFAMLYAEKNKRDHARFLAWRADEAG
;
A
#
# COMPACT_ATOMS: atom_id res chain seq x y z
N VAL A 1 6.11 -10.29 -9.26
CA VAL A 1 5.90 -11.59 -8.57
C VAL A 1 6.79 -11.74 -7.34
N ASN A 2 8.12 -11.67 -7.48
CA ASN A 2 9.05 -11.88 -6.35
C ASN A 2 8.82 -10.91 -5.18
N GLY A 3 8.65 -9.60 -5.44
CA GLY A 3 8.33 -8.63 -4.38
C GLY A 3 7.03 -8.94 -3.63
N TYR A 4 5.97 -9.37 -4.33
CA TYR A 4 4.72 -9.78 -3.70
C TYR A 4 4.92 -11.01 -2.80
N ARG A 5 5.67 -12.02 -3.27
CA ARG A 5 5.99 -13.23 -2.48
C ARG A 5 6.83 -12.91 -1.23
N LEU A 6 7.73 -11.94 -1.33
CA LEU A 6 8.56 -11.51 -0.20
C LEU A 6 7.71 -10.80 0.86
N MET A 7 6.95 -9.78 0.45
CA MET A 7 6.22 -8.91 1.38
C MET A 7 4.94 -9.55 1.95
N GLN A 8 4.27 -10.42 1.19
CA GLN A 8 3.02 -11.04 1.63
C GLN A 8 3.30 -12.30 2.46
N PRO A 9 2.75 -12.41 3.69
CA PRO A 9 2.92 -13.60 4.51
C PRO A 9 2.25 -14.85 3.92
N ALA A 10 1.19 -14.66 3.12
CA ALA A 10 0.57 -15.70 2.32
C ALA A 10 0.52 -15.24 0.85
N SER A 11 0.91 -16.12 -0.06
CA SER A 11 0.80 -15.88 -1.50
C SER A 11 -0.09 -16.93 -2.14
N ASP A 12 -0.80 -16.53 -3.18
CA ASP A 12 -1.60 -17.44 -3.98
C ASP A 12 -0.73 -18.43 -4.76
N MET A 13 -1.21 -19.66 -4.98
CA MET A 13 -0.49 -20.63 -5.81
C MET A 13 -0.35 -20.16 -7.27
N PHE A 14 -1.30 -19.35 -7.76
CA PHE A 14 -1.25 -18.78 -9.11
C PHE A 14 -0.57 -17.42 -9.18
N LEU A 15 0.01 -16.91 -8.07
CA LEU A 15 0.77 -15.66 -8.09
C LEU A 15 2.01 -15.82 -8.98
N GLY A 16 1.94 -15.29 -10.19
CA GLY A 16 2.92 -15.54 -11.24
C GLY A 16 2.79 -14.58 -12.41
N TRP A 17 3.57 -14.85 -13.44
CA TRP A 17 3.38 -14.24 -14.75
C TRP A 17 3.62 -15.29 -15.82
N THR A 18 2.98 -15.13 -16.97
CA THR A 18 3.15 -16.02 -18.13
C THR A 18 3.17 -15.21 -19.43
N LYS A 19 3.66 -15.81 -20.52
CA LYS A 19 3.62 -15.21 -21.85
C LYS A 19 2.41 -15.79 -22.61
N GLY A 20 1.66 -14.93 -23.28
CA GLY A 20 0.54 -15.33 -24.13
C GLY A 20 0.99 -16.17 -25.31
N THR A 21 0.12 -17.07 -25.75
CA THR A 21 0.34 -17.94 -26.91
C THR A 21 -0.06 -17.28 -28.24
N GLY A 22 -0.78 -16.16 -28.22
CA GLY A 22 -0.96 -15.31 -29.39
C GLY A 22 0.37 -14.68 -29.77
N GLY A 23 0.75 -14.70 -31.06
CA GLY A 23 2.07 -14.26 -31.55
C GLY A 23 2.46 -12.80 -31.28
N ASP A 24 1.68 -12.05 -30.50
CA ASP A 24 1.93 -10.69 -30.02
C ASP A 24 2.94 -10.62 -28.86
N GLY A 25 3.29 -11.75 -28.24
CA GLY A 25 4.28 -11.82 -27.18
C GLY A 25 3.88 -11.11 -25.88
N ARG A 26 2.58 -10.88 -25.64
CA ARG A 26 2.09 -10.22 -24.42
C ARG A 26 2.46 -10.99 -23.15
N HIS A 27 2.83 -10.26 -22.10
CA HIS A 27 3.06 -10.81 -20.76
C HIS A 27 1.83 -10.58 -19.88
N PHE A 28 1.40 -11.63 -19.18
CA PHE A 28 0.24 -11.62 -18.31
C PHE A 28 0.67 -11.82 -16.87
N PHE A 29 0.14 -11.00 -15.97
CA PHE A 29 0.27 -11.17 -14.54
C PHE A 29 -0.93 -11.97 -14.00
N VAL A 30 -0.68 -13.04 -13.26
CA VAL A 30 -1.71 -13.98 -12.79
C VAL A 30 -1.74 -13.97 -11.26
N ARG A 31 -2.96 -13.96 -10.68
CA ARG A 31 -3.23 -14.09 -9.24
C ARG A 31 -4.69 -14.46 -8.99
N GLN A 32 -4.97 -15.26 -7.96
CA GLN A 32 -6.31 -15.64 -7.48
C GLN A 32 -6.63 -15.12 -6.07
N LEU A 33 -5.65 -14.96 -5.18
CA LEU A 33 -5.91 -14.65 -3.75
C LEU A 33 -6.63 -13.30 -3.58
N ARG A 34 -7.87 -13.46 -3.07
CA ARG A 34 -8.87 -12.52 -2.56
C ARG A 34 -8.47 -11.05 -2.63
N ASP A 35 -9.03 -10.37 -3.62
CA ASP A 35 -9.31 -8.93 -3.57
C ASP A 35 -10.53 -8.71 -2.65
N THR A 36 -10.45 -9.08 -1.37
CA THR A 36 -11.44 -8.60 -0.41
C THR A 36 -11.20 -7.11 -0.27
N LYS A 37 -11.88 -6.32 -1.10
CA LYS A 37 -11.99 -4.88 -0.91
C LYS A 37 -12.90 -4.66 0.29
N ILE A 38 -12.35 -4.86 1.48
CA ILE A 38 -12.99 -4.34 2.69
C ILE A 38 -12.87 -2.83 2.57
N SER A 39 -13.93 -2.19 2.10
CA SER A 39 -14.05 -0.74 2.13
C SER A 39 -14.41 -0.38 3.57
N ILE A 40 -13.38 -0.07 4.34
CA ILE A 40 -13.55 0.44 5.70
C ILE A 40 -13.98 1.90 5.55
N LEU A 41 -15.15 2.23 6.06
CA LEU A 41 -15.67 3.61 6.08
C LEU A 41 -14.98 4.37 7.21
N VAL A 42 -13.72 4.73 7.00
CA VAL A 42 -12.88 5.42 8.00
C VAL A 42 -13.45 6.78 8.40
N GLU A 43 -14.34 7.35 7.59
CA GLU A 43 -15.07 8.59 7.86
C GLU A 43 -16.07 8.45 9.01
N SER A 44 -16.51 7.23 9.34
CA SER A 44 -17.40 6.99 10.48
C SER A 44 -16.66 6.68 11.78
N PHE A 45 -15.33 6.62 11.75
CA PHE A 45 -14.52 6.25 12.92
C PHE A 45 -14.42 7.40 13.92
N GLY A 46 -14.57 7.06 15.20
CA GLY A 46 -14.13 7.89 16.30
C GLY A 46 -12.62 7.74 16.52
N ARG A 47 -12.12 8.35 17.60
CA ARG A 47 -10.69 8.30 17.95
C ARG A 47 -10.21 6.87 18.21
N ALA A 48 -10.96 6.10 19.00
CA ALA A 48 -10.55 4.76 19.40
C ALA A 48 -10.47 3.80 18.20
N GLU A 49 -11.43 3.88 17.29
CA GLU A 49 -11.45 3.09 16.05
C GLU A 49 -10.29 3.49 15.13
N MET A 50 -10.00 4.79 15.02
CA MET A 50 -8.88 5.28 14.23
C MET A 50 -7.53 4.83 14.79
N ASP A 51 -7.35 4.87 16.11
CA ASP A 51 -6.10 4.42 16.78
C ASP A 51 -5.89 2.92 16.59
N LEU A 52 -6.96 2.12 16.69
CA LEU A 52 -6.91 0.68 16.42
C LEU A 52 -6.56 0.40 14.96
N TYR A 53 -7.20 1.12 14.03
CA TYR A 53 -6.98 0.97 12.61
C TYR A 53 -5.55 1.33 12.22
N ALA A 54 -5.04 2.47 12.69
CA ALA A 54 -3.66 2.90 12.49
C ALA A 54 -2.66 1.86 13.03
N SER A 55 -2.95 1.25 14.19
CA SER A 55 -2.13 0.19 14.77
C SER A 55 -2.06 -1.06 13.89
N TRP A 56 -3.18 -1.49 13.29
CA TRP A 56 -3.18 -2.61 12.35
C TRP A 56 -2.43 -2.29 11.06
N CYS A 57 -2.61 -1.10 10.50
CA CYS A 57 -1.87 -0.62 9.34
C CYS A 57 -0.37 -0.58 9.61
N GLY A 58 0.04 -0.03 10.76
CA GLY A 58 1.45 0.02 11.18
C GLY A 58 2.06 -1.38 11.33
N LYS A 59 1.35 -2.32 11.97
CA LYS A 59 1.81 -3.71 12.09
C LYS A 59 1.95 -4.41 10.74
N ALA A 60 0.98 -4.21 9.84
CA ALA A 60 1.04 -4.79 8.50
C ALA A 60 2.24 -4.23 7.71
N LEU A 61 2.47 -2.92 7.76
CA LEU A 61 3.61 -2.25 7.16
C LEU A 61 4.94 -2.79 7.71
N ALA A 62 5.09 -2.79 9.04
CA ALA A 62 6.28 -3.28 9.72
C ALA A 62 6.59 -4.74 9.34
N LEU A 63 5.57 -5.60 9.30
CA LEU A 63 5.73 -7.00 8.89
C LEU A 63 6.23 -7.12 7.46
N SER A 64 5.62 -6.41 6.50
CA SER A 64 6.04 -6.48 5.10
C SER A 64 7.48 -5.99 4.90
N HIS A 65 7.87 -4.88 5.55
CA HIS A 65 9.24 -4.36 5.47
C HIS A 65 10.26 -5.27 6.17
N ALA A 66 9.90 -5.86 7.31
CA ALA A 66 10.73 -6.85 8.01
C ALA A 66 10.97 -8.11 7.17
N ARG A 67 10.00 -8.52 6.34
CA ARG A 67 10.13 -9.69 5.45
C ARG A 67 10.93 -9.41 4.18
N SER A 68 10.79 -8.21 3.60
CA SER A 68 11.51 -7.85 2.38
C SER A 68 12.91 -7.30 2.64
N GLY A 69 13.22 -6.92 3.89
CA GLY A 69 14.50 -6.36 4.32
C GLY A 69 15.11 -7.08 5.51
N SER A 70 16.08 -6.45 6.17
CA SER A 70 16.65 -6.95 7.43
C SER A 70 16.03 -6.21 8.61
N PRO A 71 15.27 -6.88 9.49
CA PRO A 71 14.64 -6.25 10.64
C PRO A 71 15.65 -5.55 11.56
N ALA A 72 16.83 -6.15 11.75
CA ALA A 72 17.89 -5.60 12.59
C ALA A 72 18.49 -4.30 12.00
N ILE A 73 18.68 -4.26 10.67
CA ILE A 73 19.19 -3.05 10.00
C ILE A 73 18.14 -1.95 10.04
N LEU A 74 16.87 -2.29 9.77
CA LEU A 74 15.77 -1.32 9.82
C LEU A 74 15.60 -0.73 11.23
N ALA A 75 15.63 -1.58 12.27
CA ALA A 75 15.58 -1.13 13.66
C ALA A 75 16.78 -0.24 14.02
N GLY A 76 17.99 -0.61 13.60
CA GLY A 76 19.19 0.20 13.81
C GLY A 76 19.12 1.57 13.12
N TYR A 77 18.56 1.62 11.90
CA TYR A 77 18.37 2.86 11.14
C TYR A 77 17.34 3.79 11.79
N MET A 78 16.22 3.24 12.29
CA MET A 78 15.20 4.03 13.00
C MET A 78 15.72 4.56 14.34
N GLY A 79 16.62 3.84 14.99
CA GLY A 79 17.19 4.25 16.28
C GLY A 79 16.18 4.18 17.42
N LYS A 80 16.34 5.05 18.42
CA LYS A 80 15.49 5.10 19.63
C LYS A 80 14.84 6.47 19.85
N SER A 81 15.05 7.42 18.94
CA SER A 81 14.45 8.75 19.02
C SER A 81 13.17 8.81 18.19
N ASP A 82 12.36 9.82 18.44
CA ASP A 82 11.08 10.03 17.77
C ASP A 82 11.24 10.58 16.33
N VAL A 83 12.48 10.75 15.84
CA VAL A 83 12.78 11.37 14.53
C VAL A 83 12.11 10.64 13.38
N PHE A 84 12.10 9.30 13.42
CA PHE A 84 11.43 8.50 12.39
C PHE A 84 9.92 8.66 12.45
N ASP A 85 9.34 8.66 13.65
CA ASP A 85 7.91 8.80 13.88
C ASP A 85 7.41 10.17 13.41
N ASP A 86 8.15 11.24 13.72
CA ASP A 86 7.89 12.61 13.26
C ASP A 86 7.98 12.73 11.74
N ALA A 87 8.99 12.10 11.14
CA ALA A 87 9.16 12.08 9.69
C ALA A 87 7.99 11.34 9.00
N LEU A 88 7.55 10.22 9.57
CA LEU A 88 6.43 9.44 9.05
C LEU A 88 5.11 10.20 9.18
N ALA A 89 4.86 10.85 10.32
CA ALA A 89 3.68 11.69 10.53
C ALA A 89 3.66 12.88 9.55
N SER A 90 4.81 13.54 9.38
CA SER A 90 4.97 14.65 8.43
C SER A 90 4.72 14.19 6.99
N PHE A 91 5.29 13.04 6.60
CA PHE A 91 5.04 12.44 5.30
C PHE A 91 3.55 12.14 5.09
N ALA A 92 2.86 11.56 6.07
CA ALA A 92 1.44 11.23 5.98
C ALA A 92 0.58 12.47 5.73
N MET A 93 0.85 13.57 6.46
CA MET A 93 0.13 14.84 6.28
C MET A 93 0.39 15.46 4.90
N LEU A 94 1.63 15.48 4.44
CA LEU A 94 1.99 15.97 3.11
C LEU A 94 1.37 15.13 2.00
N TYR A 95 1.33 13.81 2.18
CA TYR A 95 0.75 12.89 1.22
C TYR A 95 -0.78 13.01 1.16
N ALA A 96 -1.44 13.24 2.29
CA ALA A 96 -2.87 13.52 2.32
C ALA A 96 -3.22 14.77 1.48
N GLU A 97 -2.43 15.83 1.58
CA GLU A 97 -2.61 17.03 0.76
C GLU A 97 -2.34 16.77 -0.72
N LYS A 98 -1.30 15.98 -1.03
CA LYS A 98 -1.03 15.54 -2.39
C LYS A 98 -2.22 14.79 -3.00
N ASN A 99 -2.80 13.84 -2.26
CA ASN A 99 -3.97 13.08 -2.71
C ASN A 99 -5.18 13.96 -2.98
N LYS A 100 -5.47 14.96 -2.13
CA LYS A 100 -6.56 15.92 -2.36
C LYS A 100 -6.39 16.67 -3.67
N ARG A 101 -5.19 17.19 -3.92
CA ARG A 101 -4.89 17.92 -5.17
C ARG A 101 -4.99 17.03 -6.41
N ASP A 102 -4.50 15.80 -6.32
CA ASP A 102 -4.57 14.86 -7.44
C ASP A 102 -6.00 14.43 -7.73
N HIS A 103 -6.83 14.26 -6.69
CA HIS A 103 -8.26 14.00 -6.86
C HIS A 103 -8.99 15.19 -7.53
N ALA A 104 -8.70 16.42 -7.09
CA ALA A 104 -9.27 17.62 -7.72
C ALA A 104 -8.89 17.73 -9.21
N ARG A 105 -7.63 17.43 -9.55
CA ARG A 105 -7.17 17.38 -10.95
C ARG A 105 -7.90 16.31 -11.77
N PHE A 106 -8.10 15.13 -11.19
CA PHE A 106 -8.86 14.06 -11.83
C PHE A 106 -10.31 14.48 -12.12
N LEU A 107 -10.99 15.14 -11.18
CA LEU A 107 -12.35 15.63 -11.38
C LEU A 107 -12.43 16.72 -12.45
N ALA A 108 -11.45 17.63 -12.50
CA ALA A 108 -11.38 18.67 -13.54
C ALA A 108 -11.20 18.04 -14.93
N TRP A 109 -10.23 17.14 -15.10
CA TRP A 109 -10.02 16.42 -16.35
C TRP A 109 -11.28 15.68 -16.82
N ARG A 110 -12.00 15.03 -15.88
CA ARG A 110 -13.26 14.34 -16.20
C ARG A 110 -14.38 15.27 -16.67
N ALA A 111 -14.42 16.52 -16.17
CA ALA A 111 -15.41 17.50 -16.59
C ALA A 111 -15.11 18.03 -18.00
N ASP A 112 -13.82 18.23 -18.31
CA ASP A 112 -13.36 18.66 -19.64
C ASP A 112 -13.57 17.60 -20.73
N GLU A 113 -13.50 16.30 -20.38
CA GLU A 113 -13.78 15.19 -21.31
C GLU A 113 -15.28 14.99 -21.63
N ALA A 114 -16.16 15.53 -20.80
CA ALA A 114 -17.61 15.35 -20.92
C ALA A 114 -18.33 16.52 -21.63
N GLY A 115 -17.61 17.60 -21.96
CA GLY A 115 -18.09 18.76 -22.71
C GLY A 115 -17.52 18.82 -24.12
#